data_AF-A0A937ZQT6-F1
#
_entry.id   AF-A0A937ZQT6-F1
#
_cell.length_a   1.000
_cell.length_b   1.000
_cell.length_c   1.000
_cell.angle_alpha   90.00
_cell.angle_beta   90.00
_cell.angle_gamma   90.00
#
_symmetry.space_group_name_H-M   'P 1'
#
loop_
_entity.id
_entity.type
_entity.pdbx_description
1 polymer ?
#
loop_
_entity_poly.entity_id
_entity_poly.type
_entity_poly.pdbx_seq_one_letter_code
_entity_poly.pdbx_strand_id
1 'polypeptide(L)'
;TRWGQSEAELRRGYARLFAAHAIALDAADGKHLVLFPEMDASQDVAEITEACWDILGVAPDAMMCAHSRMVVKRKGAARPAVVACTLLPYDSEFELGPTLAVAARPVKLNHPHCARFCVLGGGSCSAV
;
A
#
# COMPACT_ATOMS: atom_id res chain seq x y z
N THR A 1 8.80 8.14 12.19
CA THR A 1 7.33 8.13 12.31
C THR A 1 6.85 9.44 12.90
N ARG A 2 5.53 9.70 12.96
CA ARG A 2 4.92 10.85 13.70
C ARG A 2 5.50 11.09 15.08
N TRP A 3 5.98 10.01 15.70
CA TRP A 3 6.49 9.97 17.07
C TRP A 3 8.04 9.93 17.14
N GLY A 4 8.73 10.17 16.02
CA GLY A 4 10.20 10.20 15.97
C GLY A 4 10.89 8.84 16.19
N GLN A 5 10.13 7.74 16.23
CA GLN A 5 10.65 6.41 16.52
C GLN A 5 11.36 5.81 15.31
N SER A 6 12.48 5.14 15.57
CA SER A 6 13.17 4.26 14.64
C SER A 6 12.33 3.00 14.36
N GLU A 7 12.59 2.34 13.23
CA GLU A 7 11.93 1.08 12.89
C GLU A 7 12.11 0.01 13.99
N ALA A 8 13.32 -0.08 14.56
CA ALA A 8 13.62 -1.02 15.64
C ALA A 8 12.75 -0.76 16.89
N GLU A 9 12.47 0.49 17.22
CA GLU A 9 11.57 0.85 18.32
C GLU A 9 10.13 0.44 18.03
N LEU A 10 9.65 0.65 16.80
CA LEU A 10 8.31 0.25 16.37
C LEU A 10 8.13 -1.26 16.46
N ARG A 11 9.09 -2.03 15.91
CA ARG A 11 9.04 -3.50 15.96
C ARG A 11 9.01 -4.03 17.38
N ARG A 12 9.80 -3.45 18.30
CA ARG A 12 9.72 -3.78 19.74
C ARG A 12 8.35 -3.44 20.33
N GLY A 13 7.73 -2.34 19.89
CA GLY A 13 6.36 -1.98 20.27
C GLY A 13 5.34 -3.03 19.83
N TYR A 14 5.38 -3.43 18.56
CA TYR A 14 4.49 -4.46 18.03
C TYR A 14 4.73 -5.83 18.67
N ALA A 15 5.98 -6.21 18.96
CA ALA A 15 6.27 -7.45 19.69
C ALA A 15 5.59 -7.49 21.07
N ARG A 16 5.59 -6.37 21.81
CA ARG A 16 4.86 -6.26 23.09
C ARG A 16 3.35 -6.36 22.90
N LEU A 17 2.81 -5.71 21.87
CA LEU A 17 1.39 -5.78 21.53
C LEU A 17 0.98 -7.23 21.20
N PHE A 18 1.75 -7.91 20.37
CA PHE A 18 1.48 -9.29 19.97
C PHE A 18 1.48 -10.23 21.17
N ALA A 19 2.47 -10.11 22.07
CA ALA A 19 2.52 -10.89 23.30
C ALA A 19 1.31 -10.63 24.21
N ALA A 20 0.94 -9.36 24.40
CA ALA A 20 -0.19 -8.98 25.26
C ALA A 20 -1.54 -9.53 24.77
N HIS A 21 -1.68 -9.75 23.46
CA HIS A 21 -2.91 -10.24 22.84
C HIS A 21 -2.82 -11.69 22.34
N ALA A 22 -1.75 -12.42 22.69
CA ALA A 22 -1.50 -13.79 22.23
C ALA A 22 -1.57 -13.95 20.69
N ILE A 23 -1.09 -12.94 19.95
CA ILE A 23 -1.00 -12.97 18.49
C ILE A 23 0.29 -13.69 18.11
N ALA A 24 0.18 -14.85 17.47
CA ALA A 24 1.32 -15.69 17.06
C ALA A 24 2.00 -15.17 15.77
N LEU A 25 2.53 -13.94 15.81
CA LEU A 25 3.27 -13.30 14.73
C LEU A 25 4.62 -12.79 15.23
N ASP A 26 5.64 -12.82 14.37
CA ASP A 26 6.95 -12.24 14.66
C ASP A 26 7.01 -10.80 14.14
N ALA A 27 7.16 -9.81 15.04
CA ALA A 27 7.27 -8.41 14.65
C ALA A 27 8.61 -8.08 13.94
N ALA A 28 9.62 -8.94 14.03
CA ALA A 28 10.88 -8.80 13.31
C ALA A 28 10.83 -9.37 11.88
N ASP A 29 9.89 -10.29 11.61
CA ASP A 29 9.71 -10.88 10.29
C ASP A 29 8.92 -9.93 9.38
N GLY A 30 9.53 -9.49 8.28
CA GLY A 30 8.89 -8.63 7.27
C GLY A 30 7.69 -9.28 6.57
N LYS A 31 7.55 -10.60 6.62
CA LYS A 31 6.38 -11.34 6.10
C LYS A 31 5.21 -11.30 7.08
N HIS A 32 5.49 -11.20 8.38
CA HIS A 32 4.48 -11.11 9.43
C HIS A 32 4.07 -9.66 9.72
N LEU A 33 4.99 -8.71 9.61
CA LEU A 33 4.76 -7.29 9.86
C LEU A 33 5.49 -6.39 8.86
N VAL A 34 4.70 -5.74 8.00
CA VAL A 34 5.14 -4.66 7.12
C VAL A 34 4.86 -3.31 7.79
N LEU A 35 5.87 -2.46 7.89
CA LEU A 35 5.77 -1.12 8.45
C LEU A 35 5.83 -0.09 7.32
N PHE A 36 4.71 0.57 7.04
CA PHE A 36 4.69 1.69 6.10
C PHE A 36 5.14 2.98 6.78
N PRO A 37 5.83 3.88 6.03
CA PRO A 37 5.99 5.25 6.47
C PRO A 37 4.63 5.92 6.68
N GLU A 38 4.62 7.03 7.39
CA GLU A 38 3.39 7.75 7.67
C GLU A 38 2.79 8.37 6.41
N MET A 39 1.47 8.18 6.25
CA MET A 39 0.64 8.77 5.20
C MET A 39 0.25 10.20 5.60
N ASP A 40 1.21 11.11 5.54
CA ASP A 40 0.98 12.54 5.75
C ASP A 40 0.59 13.20 4.42
N ALA A 41 -0.69 13.56 4.29
CA ALA A 41 -1.22 14.21 3.10
C ALA A 41 -0.80 15.69 2.96
N SER A 42 -0.20 16.29 3.98
CA SER A 42 0.26 17.69 3.96
C SER A 42 1.67 17.87 3.40
N GLN A 43 2.42 16.77 3.22
CA GLN A 43 3.77 16.81 2.68
C GLN A 43 3.74 16.87 1.16
N ASP A 44 4.54 17.79 0.62
CA ASP A 44 4.79 17.88 -0.81
C ASP A 44 5.59 16.65 -1.28
N VAL A 45 5.15 16.04 -2.38
CA VAL A 45 5.77 14.84 -2.95
C VAL A 45 5.96 15.10 -4.43
N ALA A 46 7.17 14.81 -4.93
CA ALA A 46 7.47 14.93 -6.33
C ALA A 46 6.50 14.08 -7.17
N GLU A 47 5.95 14.68 -8.22
CA GLU A 47 5.18 13.96 -9.23
C GLU A 47 6.08 12.92 -9.90
N ILE A 48 5.55 11.70 -10.07
CA ILE A 48 6.25 10.63 -10.78
C ILE A 48 6.05 10.78 -12.29
N THR A 49 7.11 10.53 -13.04
CA THR A 49 7.08 10.49 -14.50
C THR A 49 7.51 9.13 -14.99
N GLU A 50 7.27 8.81 -16.25
CA GLU A 50 7.73 7.54 -16.85
C GLU A 50 9.26 7.39 -16.78
N ALA A 51 10.01 8.50 -16.80
CA ALA A 51 11.47 8.49 -16.64
C ALA A 51 11.93 7.99 -15.26
N CYS A 52 11.07 8.04 -14.24
CA CYS A 52 11.40 7.55 -12.90
C CYS A 52 11.70 6.04 -12.90
N TRP A 53 11.10 5.26 -13.81
CA TRP A 53 11.35 3.81 -13.90
C TRP A 53 12.81 3.51 -14.24
N ASP A 54 13.35 4.21 -15.23
CA ASP A 54 14.75 4.06 -15.65
C ASP A 54 15.72 4.56 -14.58
N ILE A 55 15.40 5.70 -13.94
CA ILE A 55 16.23 6.28 -12.87
C ILE A 55 16.35 5.35 -11.67
N LEU A 56 15.24 4.69 -11.30
CA LEU A 56 15.20 3.80 -10.14
C LEU A 56 15.60 2.36 -10.47
N GLY A 57 15.66 1.99 -11.75
CA GLY A 57 15.87 0.61 -12.17
C GLY A 57 14.73 -0.33 -11.77
N VAL A 58 13.50 0.18 -11.71
CA VAL A 58 12.30 -0.57 -11.30
C VAL A 58 11.34 -0.67 -12.49
N ALA A 59 10.86 -1.88 -12.78
CA ALA A 59 9.89 -2.10 -13.83
C ALA A 59 8.47 -1.63 -13.40
N PRO A 60 7.66 -1.02 -14.30
CA PRO A 60 6.32 -0.56 -13.96
C PRO A 60 5.38 -1.67 -13.43
N ASP A 61 5.56 -2.90 -13.89
CA ASP A 61 4.78 -4.08 -13.51
C ASP A 61 5.13 -4.62 -12.12
N ALA A 62 6.24 -4.18 -11.53
CA ALA A 62 6.63 -4.47 -10.15
C ALA A 62 5.66 -3.83 -9.14
N MET A 63 4.89 -2.81 -9.55
CA MET A 63 3.88 -2.19 -8.70
C MET A 63 2.73 -3.16 -8.47
N MET A 64 2.34 -3.38 -7.21
CA MET A 64 1.25 -4.32 -6.90
C MET A 64 -0.06 -3.99 -7.62
N CYS A 65 -0.41 -2.71 -7.76
CA CYS A 65 -1.63 -2.32 -8.45
C CYS A 65 -1.60 -2.65 -9.96
N ALA A 66 -0.45 -3.04 -10.53
CA ALA A 66 -0.38 -3.56 -11.89
C ALA A 66 -1.07 -4.93 -12.02
N HIS A 67 -0.92 -5.81 -11.04
CA HIS A 67 -1.37 -7.22 -11.13
C HIS A 67 -2.30 -7.69 -10.00
N SER A 68 -2.34 -7.00 -8.87
CA SER A 68 -3.13 -7.35 -7.69
C SER A 68 -4.38 -6.48 -7.57
N ARG A 69 -5.46 -7.06 -7.02
CA ARG A 69 -6.74 -6.37 -6.78
C ARG A 69 -7.25 -6.70 -5.39
N MET A 70 -7.85 -5.73 -4.72
CA MET A 70 -8.58 -5.95 -3.47
C MET A 70 -10.08 -5.91 -3.75
N VAL A 71 -10.83 -6.83 -3.17
CA VAL A 71 -12.30 -6.82 -3.22
C VAL A 71 -12.83 -6.29 -1.90
N VAL A 72 -13.56 -5.18 -1.95
CA VAL A 72 -14.09 -4.50 -0.77
C VAL A 72 -15.60 -4.57 -0.77
N LYS A 73 -16.18 -5.14 0.29
CA LYS A 73 -17.60 -5.01 0.60
C LYS A 73 -17.80 -3.91 1.65
N ARG A 74 -18.03 -2.68 1.21
CA ARG A 74 -18.30 -1.56 2.12
C ARG A 74 -19.63 -1.78 2.85
N LYS A 75 -19.69 -1.32 4.10
CA LYS A 75 -20.91 -1.39 4.94
C LYS A 75 -22.04 -0.63 4.23
N GLY A 76 -23.21 -1.24 4.12
CA GLY A 76 -24.38 -0.65 3.45
C GLY A 76 -24.36 -0.64 1.91
N ALA A 77 -23.22 -0.89 1.25
CA ALA A 77 -23.18 -0.97 -0.21
C ALA A 77 -23.99 -2.18 -0.72
N ALA A 78 -24.70 -2.05 -1.84
CA ALA A 78 -25.49 -3.17 -2.39
C ALA A 78 -24.62 -4.36 -2.87
N ARG A 79 -23.40 -4.08 -3.34
CA ARG A 79 -22.47 -5.05 -3.92
C ARG A 79 -21.01 -4.73 -3.54
N PRO A 80 -20.10 -5.72 -3.56
CA PRO A 80 -18.67 -5.44 -3.45
C PRO A 80 -18.17 -4.66 -4.66
N ALA A 81 -17.02 -4.00 -4.48
CA ALA A 81 -16.27 -3.34 -5.53
C ALA A 81 -14.83 -3.88 -5.54
N VAL A 82 -14.25 -3.96 -6.73
CA VAL A 82 -12.84 -4.27 -6.94
C VAL A 82 -12.07 -2.95 -6.98
N VAL A 83 -11.05 -2.83 -6.15
CA VAL A 83 -10.21 -1.63 -6.06
C VAL A 83 -8.76 -1.97 -6.39
N ALA A 84 -8.07 -1.00 -6.98
CA ALA A 84 -6.69 -1.13 -7.43
C ALA A 84 -5.66 -1.05 -6.27
N CYS A 85 -6.00 -0.35 -5.18
CA CYS A 85 -5.06 -0.04 -4.11
C CYS A 85 -5.68 -0.33 -2.74
N THR A 86 -4.94 -1.04 -1.88
CA THR A 86 -5.36 -1.37 -0.51
C THR A 86 -5.29 -0.17 0.43
N LEU A 87 -4.40 0.78 0.16
CA LEU A 87 -4.21 2.00 0.94
C LEU A 87 -5.20 3.12 0.56
N LEU A 88 -5.88 2.99 -0.59
CA LEU A 88 -6.86 3.97 -1.09
C LEU A 88 -8.24 3.33 -1.29
N PRO A 89 -8.82 2.63 -0.29
CA PRO A 89 -10.04 1.85 -0.47
C PRO A 89 -11.32 2.70 -0.65
N TYR A 90 -11.24 4.02 -0.43
CA TYR A 90 -12.38 4.94 -0.54
C TYR A 90 -12.22 5.96 -1.66
N ASP A 91 -11.06 6.00 -2.33
CA ASP A 91 -10.85 6.87 -3.47
C ASP A 91 -11.55 6.28 -4.70
N SER A 92 -12.50 7.02 -5.26
CA SER A 92 -13.28 6.59 -6.42
C SER A 92 -12.43 6.40 -7.67
N GLU A 93 -11.30 7.09 -7.81
CA GLU A 93 -10.40 6.92 -8.96
C GLU A 93 -9.75 5.53 -8.99
N PHE A 94 -9.61 4.90 -7.81
CA PHE A 94 -9.04 3.56 -7.64
C PHE A 94 -10.11 2.46 -7.59
N GLU A 95 -11.40 2.82 -7.67
CA GLU A 95 -12.48 1.84 -7.79
C GLU A 95 -12.67 1.42 -9.25
N LEU A 96 -12.39 0.15 -9.53
CA LEU A 96 -12.37 -0.37 -10.90
C LEU A 96 -13.70 -1.03 -11.31
N GLY A 97 -14.69 -1.04 -10.43
CA GLY A 97 -16.03 -1.57 -10.69
C GLY A 97 -16.33 -2.89 -9.97
N PRO A 98 -17.42 -3.59 -10.32
CA PRO A 98 -17.96 -4.69 -9.51
C PRO A 98 -17.32 -6.06 -9.73
N THR A 99 -16.60 -6.27 -10.83
CA THR A 99 -16.12 -7.60 -11.22
C THR A 99 -14.65 -7.57 -11.58
N LEU A 100 -13.99 -8.72 -11.47
CA LEU A 100 -12.59 -8.88 -11.87
C LEU A 100 -12.39 -8.60 -13.36
N ALA A 101 -13.36 -8.98 -14.21
CA ALA A 101 -13.30 -8.73 -15.65
C ALA A 101 -13.25 -7.22 -15.97
N VAL A 102 -14.07 -6.39 -15.29
CA VAL A 102 -14.03 -4.93 -15.49
C VAL A 102 -12.76 -4.32 -14.88
N ALA A 103 -12.25 -4.92 -13.80
CA ALA A 103 -11.05 -4.47 -13.11
C ALA A 103 -9.73 -4.85 -13.79
N ALA A 104 -9.76 -5.69 -14.83
CA ALA A 104 -8.60 -6.09 -15.63
C ALA A 104 -8.20 -4.99 -16.63
N ARG A 105 -7.86 -3.81 -16.09
CA ARG A 105 -7.46 -2.62 -16.85
C ARG A 105 -6.25 -1.94 -16.20
N PRO A 106 -5.50 -1.12 -16.97
CA PRO A 106 -4.42 -0.31 -16.43
C PRO A 106 -4.90 0.62 -15.30
N VAL A 107 -4.01 0.88 -14.35
CA VAL A 107 -4.23 1.77 -13.20
C VAL A 107 -3.33 2.99 -13.38
N LYS A 108 -3.89 4.18 -13.22
CA LYS A 108 -3.10 5.42 -13.21
C LYS A 108 -2.47 5.60 -11.84
N LEU A 109 -1.18 5.90 -11.80
CA LEU A 109 -0.45 6.18 -10.56
C LEU A 109 -0.50 7.68 -10.23
N ASN A 110 -1.71 8.23 -10.15
CA ASN A 110 -1.95 9.68 -10.05
C ASN A 110 -2.23 10.18 -8.61
N HIS A 111 -2.03 9.33 -7.60
CA HIS A 111 -2.19 9.73 -6.20
C HIS A 111 -0.83 10.06 -5.57
N PRO A 112 -0.70 11.07 -4.68
CA PRO A 112 0.55 11.38 -3.97
C PRO A 112 1.18 10.17 -3.25
N HIS A 113 0.33 9.25 -2.79
CA HIS A 113 0.76 8.00 -2.16
C HIS A 113 1.36 6.98 -3.13
N CYS A 114 1.00 7.01 -4.42
CA CYS A 114 1.68 6.20 -5.44
C CYS A 114 3.15 6.60 -5.55
N ALA A 115 3.43 7.91 -5.63
CA ALA A 115 4.77 8.45 -5.67
C ALA A 115 5.52 8.18 -4.36
N ARG A 116 4.95 8.62 -3.23
CA ARG A 116 5.59 8.57 -1.91
C ARG A 116 5.90 7.16 -1.42
N PHE A 117 4.98 6.22 -1.62
CA PHE A 117 5.11 4.88 -1.03
C PHE A 117 5.61 3.88 -2.05
N CYS A 118 4.99 3.78 -3.21
CA CYS A 118 5.27 2.68 -4.11
C CYS A 118 6.50 2.98 -4.97
N VAL A 119 6.46 4.07 -5.75
CA VAL A 119 7.48 4.34 -6.77
C VAL A 119 8.77 4.89 -6.16
N LEU A 120 8.70 6.02 -5.44
CA LEU A 120 9.88 6.65 -4.84
C LEU A 120 10.18 6.07 -3.45
N GLY A 121 9.18 5.50 -2.77
CA GLY A 121 9.31 4.98 -1.41
C GLY A 121 9.69 3.51 -1.30
N GLY A 122 9.67 2.74 -2.41
CA GLY A 122 10.02 1.32 -2.43
C GLY A 122 9.09 0.41 -1.61
N GLY A 123 7.94 0.91 -1.18
CA GLY A 123 6.95 0.18 -0.41
C GLY A 123 6.27 -0.90 -1.24
N SER A 124 6.30 -2.13 -0.72
CA SER A 124 5.61 -3.29 -1.29
C SER A 124 4.71 -3.92 -0.23
N CYS A 125 3.46 -4.23 -0.58
CA CYS A 125 2.61 -5.14 0.20
C CYS A 125 2.59 -6.55 -0.43
N SER A 126 3.45 -6.83 -1.41
CA SER A 126 3.63 -8.18 -1.93
C SER A 126 4.63 -8.92 -1.05
N ALA A 127 4.30 -10.15 -0.68
CA ALA A 127 5.30 -11.04 -0.12
C ALA A 127 6.41 -11.24 -1.16
N VAL A 128 7.66 -10.95 -0.77
CA VAL A 128 8.88 -11.40 -1.46
C VAL A 128 9.27 -12.79 -0.99
#